data_AF-A0A976CEY8-F1
#
_entry.id   AF-A0A976CEY8-F1
#
_cell.length_a   1.000
_cell.length_b   1.000
_cell.length_c   1.000
_cell.angle_alpha   90.00
_cell.angle_beta   90.00
_cell.angle_gamma   90.00
#
_symmetry.space_group_name_H-M   'P 1'
#
loop_
_entity.id
_entity.type
_entity.pdbx_description
1 polymer ?
#
loop_
_entity_poly.entity_id
_entity_poly.type
_entity_poly.pdbx_seq_one_letter_code
_entity_poly.pdbx_strand_id
1 'polypeptide(L)'
;MVVLAQNTEKLFAFPKNFSTDNYLSHSILIYTKNDNFIFSDKLKNYLGNITTKTMLDRQKWLSKLKGKKSEKLLNIHFLTFTNTQKIEDVINLIKKENDVLLADPVYTNHKELLIPNDPLAQPTTAQYHLQKIQAYQAWDISTGNPNLYIGIIDNGAN
;
A
#
# COMPACT_ATOMS: atom_id res chain seq x y z
N MET A 1 10.26 34.86 -10.03
CA MET A 1 10.84 33.54 -10.36
C MET A 1 11.62 33.09 -9.13
N VAL A 2 11.05 32.21 -8.29
CA VAL A 2 11.73 31.75 -7.07
C VAL A 2 12.51 30.49 -7.42
N VAL A 3 13.82 30.64 -7.59
CA VAL A 3 14.75 29.51 -7.68
C VAL A 3 14.96 29.00 -6.26
N LEU A 4 14.42 27.82 -5.94
CA LEU A 4 14.75 27.14 -4.68
C LEU A 4 16.15 26.51 -4.83
N ALA A 5 17.03 26.89 -3.92
CA ALA A 5 18.44 26.52 -3.89
C ALA A 5 18.68 25.01 -4.02
N GLN A 6 19.61 24.66 -4.91
CA GLN A 6 20.11 23.33 -5.16
C GLN A 6 21.17 22.96 -4.10
N ASN A 7 20.74 22.41 -2.96
CA ASN A 7 21.50 21.40 -2.20
C ASN A 7 20.68 20.92 -0.98
N THR A 8 19.53 20.30 -1.24
CA THR A 8 18.84 19.54 -0.19
C THR A 8 19.03 18.06 -0.48
N GLU A 9 19.53 17.31 0.51
CA GLU A 9 19.62 15.86 0.47
C GLU A 9 18.28 15.27 -0.03
N LYS A 10 18.35 14.48 -1.10
CA LYS A 10 17.18 13.77 -1.62
C LYS A 10 16.90 12.59 -0.69
N LEU A 11 15.74 12.62 -0.03
CA LEU A 11 15.24 11.57 0.84
C LEU A 11 14.57 10.42 0.05
N PHE A 12 14.33 10.63 -1.25
CA PHE A 12 13.71 9.66 -2.14
C PHE A 12 14.30 9.78 -3.55
N ALA A 13 14.56 8.63 -4.16
CA ALA A 13 14.84 8.49 -5.57
C ALA A 13 14.36 7.10 -6.02
N PHE A 14 13.81 7.02 -7.22
CA PHE A 14 13.47 5.73 -7.80
C PHE A 14 14.73 4.91 -8.12
N PRO A 15 14.64 3.57 -8.09
CA PRO A 15 15.64 2.71 -8.69
C PRO A 15 15.83 3.02 -10.17
N LYS A 16 17.01 2.70 -10.71
CA LYS A 16 17.24 2.76 -12.15
C LYS A 16 16.20 1.86 -12.88
N ASN A 17 15.67 2.35 -14.00
CA ASN A 17 14.66 1.69 -14.85
C ASN A 17 13.21 1.70 -14.33
N PHE A 18 12.87 2.58 -13.39
CA PHE A 18 11.47 2.83 -13.03
C PHE A 18 10.83 3.83 -14.01
N SER A 19 9.66 3.50 -14.56
CA SER A 19 8.89 4.38 -15.46
C SER A 19 7.55 4.78 -14.87
N THR A 20 6.87 5.74 -15.50
CA THR A 20 5.49 6.14 -15.18
C THR A 20 4.47 5.01 -15.31
N ASP A 21 4.83 3.87 -15.89
CA ASP A 21 3.93 2.70 -15.97
C ASP A 21 3.87 1.92 -14.65
N ASN A 22 4.82 2.17 -13.75
CA ASN A 22 4.93 1.46 -12.48
C ASN A 22 4.20 2.16 -11.33
N TYR A 23 3.71 3.38 -11.53
CA TYR A 23 3.09 4.19 -10.48
C TYR A 23 2.12 5.24 -11.03
N LEU A 24 1.25 5.76 -10.16
CA LEU A 24 0.37 6.89 -10.46
C LEU A 24 1.11 8.22 -10.25
N SER A 25 1.31 8.98 -11.32
CA SER A 25 2.14 10.20 -11.33
C SER A 25 1.65 11.34 -10.43
N HIS A 26 0.38 11.33 -10.05
CA HIS A 26 -0.27 12.37 -9.25
C HIS A 26 -0.85 11.83 -7.93
N SER A 27 -0.41 10.63 -7.52
CA SER A 27 -0.91 9.98 -6.31
C SER A 27 0.24 9.50 -5.43
N ILE A 28 0.19 9.87 -4.16
CA ILE A 28 1.19 9.49 -3.15
C ILE A 28 0.47 8.86 -1.96
N LEU A 29 1.03 7.76 -1.46
CA LEU A 29 0.66 7.19 -0.17
C LEU A 29 1.48 7.88 0.91
N ILE A 30 0.82 8.48 1.89
CA ILE A 30 1.47 9.11 3.04
C ILE A 30 1.06 8.43 4.34
N TYR A 31 2.02 8.30 5.24
CA TYR A 31 1.80 7.91 6.63
C TYR A 31 2.14 9.08 7.54
N THR A 32 1.23 9.46 8.43
CA THR A 32 1.37 10.67 9.24
C THR A 32 1.45 10.37 10.73
N LYS A 33 2.05 11.30 11.49
CA LYS A 33 2.11 11.23 12.95
C LYS A 33 0.70 11.28 13.56
N ASN A 34 -0.14 12.14 13.00
CA ASN A 34 -1.48 12.43 13.49
C ASN A 34 -2.50 12.44 12.33
N ASP A 35 -3.73 12.05 12.64
CA ASP A 35 -4.86 12.00 11.72
C ASP A 35 -5.19 13.38 11.11
N ASN A 36 -5.11 14.44 11.92
CA ASN A 36 -5.41 15.83 11.51
C ASN A 36 -4.17 16.57 10.97
N PHE A 37 -3.31 15.89 10.22
CA PHE A 37 -2.12 16.54 9.66
C PHE A 37 -2.52 17.68 8.70
N ILE A 38 -1.73 18.74 8.68
CA ILE A 38 -1.94 19.88 7.79
C ILE A 38 -0.62 20.17 7.10
N PHE A 39 -0.62 20.16 5.77
CA PHE A 39 0.56 20.59 5.01
C PHE A 39 0.82 22.08 5.19
N SER A 40 2.10 22.46 5.16
CA SER A 40 2.48 23.87 5.07
C SER A 40 1.82 24.57 3.88
N ASP A 41 1.46 25.85 4.02
CA ASP A 41 0.81 26.59 2.92
C ASP A 41 1.71 26.72 1.69
N LYS A 42 3.03 26.75 1.91
CA LYS A 42 4.04 26.66 0.85
C LYS A 42 3.86 25.38 0.04
N LEU A 43 3.69 24.23 0.70
CA LEU A 43 3.51 22.95 0.03
C LEU A 43 2.13 22.87 -0.65
N LYS A 44 1.06 23.36 0.00
CA LYS A 44 -0.28 23.43 -0.64
C LYS A 44 -0.25 24.21 -1.95
N ASN A 45 0.36 25.40 -1.94
CA ASN A 45 0.50 26.23 -3.13
C ASN A 45 1.32 25.54 -4.23
N TYR A 46 2.33 24.77 -3.86
CA TYR A 46 3.14 24.01 -4.80
C TYR A 46 2.35 22.85 -5.43
N LEU A 47 1.59 22.10 -4.64
CA LEU A 47 0.84 20.92 -5.09
C LEU A 47 -0.43 21.27 -5.89
N GLY A 48 -0.96 22.49 -5.72
CA GLY A 48 -2.21 22.92 -6.34
C GLY A 48 -3.42 22.34 -5.62
N ASN A 49 -4.41 21.84 -6.37
CA ASN A 49 -5.58 21.23 -5.76
C ASN A 49 -5.19 19.90 -5.13
N ILE A 50 -5.46 19.75 -3.84
CA ILE A 50 -5.15 18.55 -3.06
C ILE A 50 -6.45 17.90 -2.63
N THR A 51 -6.54 16.58 -2.84
CA THR A 51 -7.55 15.73 -2.23
C THR A 51 -6.87 14.61 -1.44
N THR A 52 -7.38 14.34 -0.25
CA THR A 52 -6.89 13.26 0.62
C THR A 52 -8.01 12.26 0.89
N LYS A 53 -7.73 10.98 0.66
CA LYS A 53 -8.62 9.87 1.01
C LYS A 53 -7.92 8.94 1.99
N THR A 54 -8.55 8.62 3.10
CA THR A 54 -8.04 7.61 4.04
C THR A 54 -8.17 6.20 3.44
N MET A 55 -7.23 5.29 3.74
CA MET A 55 -7.36 3.89 3.31
C MET A 55 -8.65 3.22 3.81
N LEU A 56 -9.07 3.61 5.01
CA LEU A 56 -10.23 3.06 5.69
C LEU A 56 -11.27 4.15 5.87
N ASP A 57 -12.54 3.83 5.65
CA ASP A 57 -13.65 4.69 6.08
C ASP A 57 -13.66 4.77 7.60
N ARG A 58 -13.15 5.89 8.11
CA ARG A 58 -12.89 6.12 9.53
C ARG A 58 -14.15 5.94 10.37
N GLN A 59 -15.29 6.52 9.98
CA GLN A 59 -16.51 6.43 10.77
C GLN A 59 -17.03 4.99 10.83
N LYS A 60 -16.96 4.29 9.69
CA LYS A 60 -17.34 2.88 9.60
C LYS A 60 -16.41 1.97 10.41
N TRP A 61 -15.13 2.30 10.53
CA TRP A 61 -14.15 1.46 11.24
C TRP A 61 -14.08 1.75 12.74
N LEU A 62 -14.11 3.02 13.15
CA LEU A 62 -14.12 3.39 14.57
C LEU A 62 -15.33 2.82 15.30
N SER A 63 -16.51 2.81 14.66
CA SER A 63 -17.72 2.19 15.21
C SER A 63 -17.58 0.67 15.42
N LYS A 64 -16.78 -0.02 14.59
CA LYS A 64 -16.53 -1.47 14.73
C LYS A 64 -15.45 -1.81 15.76
N LEU A 65 -14.52 -0.90 16.02
CA LEU A 65 -13.37 -1.16 16.87
C LEU A 65 -13.69 -1.17 18.38
N LYS A 66 -14.91 -0.81 18.81
CA LYS A 66 -15.33 -0.81 20.23
C LYS A 66 -14.29 -0.18 21.18
N GLY A 67 -13.60 0.87 20.76
CA GLY A 67 -12.57 1.54 21.57
C GLY A 67 -11.19 0.87 21.58
N LYS A 68 -10.96 -0.24 20.85
CA LYS A 68 -9.61 -0.77 20.62
C LYS A 68 -8.88 0.12 19.61
N LYS A 69 -7.87 0.86 20.09
CA LYS A 69 -7.00 1.72 19.27
C LYS A 69 -6.30 0.91 18.16
N SER A 70 -6.88 0.92 16.97
CA SER A 70 -6.15 0.69 15.73
C SER A 70 -5.91 2.06 15.06
N GLU A 71 -5.26 2.98 15.78
CA GLU A 71 -4.99 4.35 15.27
C GLU A 71 -3.98 4.32 14.11
N LYS A 72 -3.06 3.34 14.09
CA LYS A 72 -1.94 3.34 13.14
C LYS A 72 -2.36 3.23 11.67
N LEU A 73 -3.42 2.49 11.35
CA LEU A 73 -3.89 2.37 9.95
C LEU A 73 -4.72 3.57 9.50
N LEU A 74 -5.25 4.38 10.43
CA LEU A 74 -6.06 5.55 10.10
C LEU A 74 -5.20 6.71 9.57
N ASN A 75 -3.94 6.78 10.00
CA ASN A 75 -2.99 7.80 9.56
C ASN A 75 -2.37 7.50 8.19
N ILE A 76 -2.92 6.54 7.43
CA ILE A 76 -2.48 6.23 6.06
C ILE A 76 -3.47 6.88 5.08
N HIS A 77 -2.95 7.78 4.24
CA HIS A 77 -3.75 8.56 3.31
C HIS A 77 -3.23 8.42 1.88
N PHE A 78 -4.16 8.31 0.94
CA PHE A 78 -3.93 8.54 -0.48
C PHE A 78 -4.09 10.03 -0.76
N LEU A 79 -2.99 10.67 -1.12
CA LEU A 79 -2.93 12.05 -1.55
C LEU A 79 -3.00 12.10 -3.08
N THR A 80 -3.92 12.88 -3.63
CA THR A 80 -3.94 13.22 -5.06
C THR A 80 -3.78 14.72 -5.26
N PHE A 81 -2.98 15.13 -6.24
CA PHE A 81 -2.67 16.54 -6.52
C PHE A 81 -2.66 16.86 -8.01
N THR A 82 -2.69 18.14 -8.39
CA THR A 82 -2.77 18.57 -9.81
C THR A 82 -1.48 19.13 -10.39
N ASN A 83 -0.46 19.34 -9.58
CA ASN A 83 0.85 19.81 -10.02
C ASN A 83 1.53 18.84 -11.03
N THR A 84 2.24 19.39 -12.02
CA THR A 84 2.86 18.65 -13.15
C THR A 84 4.35 18.33 -12.96
N GLN A 85 4.91 18.59 -11.78
CA GLN A 85 6.31 18.31 -11.46
C GLN A 85 6.55 16.81 -11.29
N LYS A 86 7.82 16.41 -11.36
CA LYS A 86 8.18 15.00 -11.17
C LYS A 86 7.77 14.55 -9.77
N ILE A 87 7.12 13.40 -9.70
CA ILE A 87 6.65 12.83 -8.43
C ILE A 87 7.78 12.65 -7.41
N GLU A 88 9.02 12.38 -7.85
CA GLU A 88 10.19 12.30 -6.97
C GLU A 88 10.45 13.62 -6.23
N ASP A 89 10.34 14.75 -6.94
CA ASP A 89 10.55 16.07 -6.35
C ASP A 89 9.42 16.40 -5.37
N VAL A 90 8.20 16.02 -5.72
CA VAL A 90 7.02 16.13 -4.85
C VAL A 90 7.20 15.32 -3.56
N ILE A 91 7.58 14.04 -3.66
CA ILE A 91 7.83 13.15 -2.52
C ILE A 91 8.94 13.74 -1.64
N ASN A 92 10.04 14.21 -2.24
CA ASN A 92 11.14 14.83 -1.50
C ASN A 92 10.73 16.10 -0.74
N LEU A 93 9.73 16.84 -1.22
CA LEU A 93 9.17 17.98 -0.50
C LEU A 93 8.25 17.53 0.64
N ILE A 94 7.36 16.57 0.38
CA ILE A 94 6.42 16.03 1.38
C ILE A 94 7.18 15.38 2.55
N LYS A 95 8.26 14.62 2.28
CA LYS A 95 9.07 13.98 3.34
C LYS A 95 9.78 14.97 4.27
N LYS A 96 9.82 16.25 3.94
CA LYS A 96 10.38 17.31 4.80
C LYS A 96 9.35 17.91 5.76
N GLU A 97 8.06 17.62 5.57
CA GLU A 97 7.00 18.07 6.47
C GLU A 97 7.08 17.30 7.80
N ASN A 98 6.99 18.03 8.92
CA ASN A 98 7.20 17.43 10.24
C ASN A 98 6.16 16.34 10.59
N ASP A 99 4.95 16.44 10.05
CA ASP A 99 3.88 15.48 10.36
C ASP A 99 3.90 14.23 9.48
N VAL A 100 4.80 14.15 8.49
CA VAL A 100 4.93 13.01 7.58
C VAL A 100 5.99 12.06 8.10
N LEU A 101 5.62 10.79 8.30
CA LEU A 101 6.52 9.70 8.67
C LEU A 101 7.01 8.93 7.43
N LEU A 102 6.17 8.79 6.42
CA LEU A 102 6.49 8.14 5.16
C LEU A 102 5.70 8.82 4.02
N ALA A 103 6.32 8.90 2.85
CA ALA A 103 5.67 9.28 1.61
C ALA A 103 6.28 8.46 0.47
N ASP A 104 5.44 7.66 -0.18
CA ASP A 104 5.80 6.77 -1.27
C ASP A 104 4.81 6.95 -2.44
N PRO A 105 5.23 6.70 -3.68
CA PRO A 105 4.33 6.74 -4.82
C PRO A 105 3.30 5.61 -4.74
N VAL A 106 2.13 5.81 -5.33
CA VAL A 106 1.15 4.72 -5.46
C VAL A 106 1.56 3.84 -6.63
N TYR A 107 2.11 2.66 -6.34
CA TYR A 107 2.51 1.68 -7.35
C TYR A 107 1.30 1.03 -8.02
N THR A 108 1.37 0.83 -9.33
CA THR A 108 0.30 0.22 -10.14
C THR A 108 0.61 -1.22 -10.53
N ASN A 109 1.88 -1.62 -10.47
CA ASN A 109 2.33 -2.89 -11.04
C ASN A 109 2.37 -3.99 -9.96
N HIS A 110 1.21 -4.55 -9.65
CA HIS A 110 1.11 -5.83 -8.97
C HIS A 110 1.21 -6.92 -10.03
N LYS A 111 2.45 -7.32 -10.38
CA LYS A 111 2.62 -8.47 -11.27
C LYS A 111 2.09 -9.70 -10.55
N GLU A 112 1.00 -10.26 -11.04
CA GLU A 112 0.52 -11.56 -10.60
C GLU A 112 1.66 -12.57 -10.80
N LEU A 113 1.97 -13.33 -9.75
CA LEU A 113 2.82 -14.51 -9.87
C LEU A 113 1.96 -15.61 -10.50
N LEU A 114 1.67 -15.47 -11.79
CA LEU A 114 0.83 -16.41 -12.51
C LEU A 114 1.59 -17.72 -12.69
N ILE A 115 1.23 -18.73 -11.90
CA ILE A 115 1.58 -20.13 -12.17
C ILE A 115 0.33 -20.78 -12.79
N PRO A 116 0.45 -21.42 -13.97
CA PRO A 116 -0.67 -21.65 -14.90
C PRO A 116 -1.74 -22.65 -14.45
N ASN A 117 -2.88 -22.58 -15.15
CA ASN A 117 -4.05 -23.46 -15.08
C ASN A 117 -3.67 -24.95 -15.07
N ASP A 118 -3.86 -25.60 -13.91
CA ASP A 118 -3.53 -27.00 -13.67
C ASP A 118 -4.80 -27.88 -13.82
N PRO A 119 -4.97 -28.65 -14.91
CA PRO A 119 -6.13 -29.54 -15.12
C PRO A 119 -6.16 -30.74 -14.16
N LEU A 120 -5.09 -30.94 -13.40
CA LEU A 120 -4.77 -32.12 -12.64
C LEU A 120 -5.10 -31.96 -11.13
N ALA A 121 -5.82 -30.91 -10.75
CA ALA A 121 -6.44 -30.76 -9.43
C ALA A 121 -7.65 -31.71 -9.21
N GLN A 122 -7.51 -32.99 -9.59
CA GLN A 122 -8.50 -34.05 -9.35
C GLN A 122 -7.94 -35.08 -8.34
N PRO A 123 -8.78 -35.61 -7.43
CA PRO A 123 -8.34 -36.45 -6.30
C PRO A 123 -7.62 -37.74 -6.72
N THR A 124 -7.87 -38.21 -7.94
CA THR A 124 -7.40 -39.52 -8.38
C THR A 124 -6.05 -39.50 -9.09
N THR A 125 -5.43 -38.33 -9.36
CA THR A 125 -4.10 -38.34 -10.02
C THR A 125 -3.06 -37.26 -9.67
N ALA A 126 -3.30 -36.08 -9.09
CA ALA A 126 -2.22 -35.05 -9.21
C ALA A 126 -2.05 -33.92 -8.18
N GLN A 127 -2.35 -34.14 -6.91
CA GLN A 127 -1.85 -33.27 -5.82
C GLN A 127 -0.63 -33.87 -5.10
N TYR A 128 0.41 -34.24 -5.85
CA TYR A 128 1.64 -34.86 -5.30
C TYR A 128 2.28 -34.01 -4.19
N HIS A 129 2.10 -32.69 -4.23
CA HIS A 129 2.62 -31.76 -3.24
C HIS A 129 2.02 -32.01 -1.85
N LEU A 130 0.76 -32.43 -1.75
CA LEU A 130 0.13 -32.79 -0.47
C LEU A 130 0.73 -34.07 0.12
N GLN A 131 1.06 -35.06 -0.72
CA GLN A 131 1.79 -36.25 -0.28
C GLN A 131 3.20 -35.89 0.19
N LYS A 132 3.91 -35.02 -0.53
CA LYS A 132 5.27 -34.59 -0.19
C LYS A 132 5.35 -33.88 1.15
N ILE A 133 4.37 -33.05 1.49
CA ILE A 133 4.28 -32.39 2.81
C ILE A 133 3.58 -33.28 3.87
N GLN A 134 3.28 -34.54 3.54
CA GLN A 134 2.61 -35.51 4.42
C GLN A 134 1.28 -35.00 5.00
N ALA A 135 0.52 -34.24 4.20
CA ALA A 135 -0.73 -33.62 4.65
C ALA A 135 -1.76 -34.65 5.12
N TYR A 136 -1.85 -35.80 4.42
CA TYR A 136 -2.82 -36.86 4.76
C TYR A 136 -2.54 -37.48 6.12
N GLN A 137 -1.28 -37.76 6.44
CA GLN A 137 -0.88 -38.24 7.77
C GLN A 137 -1.10 -37.17 8.84
N ALA A 138 -0.85 -35.90 8.51
CA ALA A 138 -1.09 -34.79 9.44
C ALA A 138 -2.59 -34.62 9.76
N TRP A 139 -3.49 -34.93 8.83
CA TRP A 139 -4.95 -34.87 9.05
C TRP A 139 -5.48 -35.89 10.04
N ASP A 140 -4.77 -37.01 10.27
CA ASP A 140 -5.08 -37.93 11.36
C ASP A 140 -4.87 -37.28 12.74
N ILE A 141 -4.09 -36.18 12.80
CA ILE A 141 -3.79 -35.42 14.03
C ILE A 141 -4.65 -34.14 14.09
N SER A 142 -4.71 -33.37 13.00
CA SER A 142 -5.52 -32.16 12.90
C SER A 142 -5.77 -31.77 11.46
N THR A 143 -7.01 -31.39 11.15
CA THR A 143 -7.42 -30.79 9.87
C THR A 143 -7.41 -29.26 9.91
N GLY A 144 -6.84 -28.68 10.96
CA GLY A 144 -6.85 -27.25 11.23
C GLY A 144 -7.75 -26.90 12.43
N ASN A 145 -8.06 -25.61 12.55
CA ASN A 145 -8.89 -25.07 13.62
C ASN A 145 -10.00 -24.23 12.98
N PRO A 146 -11.30 -24.48 13.27
CA PRO A 146 -12.40 -23.71 12.71
C PRO A 146 -12.39 -22.22 13.12
N ASN A 147 -11.62 -21.86 14.15
CA ASN A 147 -11.42 -20.49 14.59
C ASN A 147 -10.14 -19.85 14.00
N LEU A 148 -9.41 -20.54 13.12
CA LEU A 148 -8.29 -19.98 12.39
C LEU A 148 -8.81 -19.27 11.14
N TYR A 149 -8.46 -17.98 11.01
CA TYR A 149 -8.80 -17.18 9.84
C TYR A 149 -7.57 -17.02 8.95
N ILE A 150 -7.70 -17.38 7.67
CA ILE A 150 -6.65 -17.25 6.66
C ILE A 150 -7.05 -16.14 5.69
N GLY A 151 -6.28 -15.06 5.66
CA GLY A 151 -6.46 -13.98 4.69
C GLY A 151 -5.73 -14.32 3.39
N ILE A 152 -6.49 -14.52 2.31
CA ILE A 152 -5.95 -14.73 0.97
C ILE A 152 -6.07 -13.40 0.22
N ILE A 153 -4.94 -12.85 -0.24
CA ILE A 153 -4.88 -11.64 -1.06
C ILE A 153 -4.52 -12.10 -2.47
N ASP A 154 -5.54 -12.23 -3.31
CA ASP A 154 -5.43 -12.68 -4.71
C ASP A 154 -6.45 -11.91 -5.58
N ASN A 155 -6.53 -12.21 -6.88
CA ASN A 155 -7.49 -11.61 -7.80
C ASN A 155 -8.96 -11.99 -7.51
N GLY A 156 -9.19 -12.92 -6.58
CA GLY A 156 -10.50 -13.33 -6.09
C GLY A 156 -10.64 -14.85 -6.05
N ALA A 157 -11.79 -15.32 -5.59
CA ALA A 157 -12.20 -16.71 -5.69
C ALA A 157 -13.61 -16.74 -6.31
N ASN A 158 -13.87 -17.70 -7.19
CA ASN A 158 -15.21 -18.01 -7.70
C ASN A 158 -15.82 -19.16 -6.91
#